data_AF-A0A1V1NTQ5-F1
#
_entry.id   AF-A0A1V1NTQ5-F1
#
_cell.length_a   1.000
_cell.length_b   1.000
_cell.length_c   1.000
_cell.angle_alpha   90.00
_cell.angle_beta   90.00
_cell.angle_gamma   90.00
#
_symmetry.space_group_name_H-M   'P 1'
#
loop_
_entity.id
_entity.type
_entity.pdbx_description
1 polymer ?
#
loop_
_entity_poly.entity_id
_entity_poly.type
_entity_poly.pdbx_seq_one_letter_code
_entity_poly.pdbx_strand_id
1 'polypeptide(L)'
;MGSIQFLFFDSNTNTYEIFEKDNPIYENDIPMRCNCICNYDFKCDLPEMSQEEIKVRLIRHITDQTETPGVQWTGILNLSENHGNENIKDN
;
A
#
# COMPACT_ATOMS: atom_id res chain seq x y z
N MET A 1 8.38 -1.09 9.58
CA MET A 1 8.08 0.23 8.99
C MET A 1 7.73 0.00 7.54
N GLY A 2 6.46 0.23 7.21
CA GLY A 2 5.93 0.19 5.86
C GLY A 2 6.41 1.39 5.04
N SER A 3 6.68 1.16 3.76
CA SER A 3 6.99 2.21 2.79
C SER A 3 6.45 1.83 1.42
N ILE A 4 5.89 2.79 0.70
CA ILE A 4 5.52 2.58 -0.71
C ILE A 4 6.81 2.46 -1.52
N GLN A 5 6.93 1.35 -2.25
CA GLN A 5 8.08 1.08 -3.11
C GLN A 5 7.81 1.49 -4.54
N PHE A 6 6.60 1.22 -5.04
CA PHE A 6 6.23 1.53 -6.42
C PHE A 6 4.72 1.71 -6.58
N LEU A 7 4.38 2.54 -7.55
CA LEU A 7 3.05 2.71 -8.11
C LEU A 7 3.12 2.24 -9.56
N PHE A 8 2.30 1.26 -9.91
CA PHE A 8 2.21 0.73 -11.27
C PHE A 8 0.78 0.90 -11.79
N PHE A 9 0.62 1.25 -13.07
CA PHE A 9 -0.70 1.30 -13.70
C PHE A 9 -0.87 0.10 -14.63
N ASP A 10 -1.82 -0.77 -14.32
CA ASP A 10 -2.24 -1.84 -15.21
C ASP A 10 -3.33 -1.33 -16.17
N SER A 11 -2.95 -1.09 -17.42
CA SER A 11 -3.87 -0.64 -18.46
C SER A 11 -4.92 -1.68 -18.86
N ASN A 12 -4.69 -2.98 -18.60
CA ASN A 12 -5.66 -4.02 -18.96
C ASN A 12 -6.83 -4.05 -17.98
N THR A 13 -6.56 -3.79 -16.70
CA THR A 13 -7.57 -3.79 -15.64
C THR A 13 -7.98 -2.37 -15.21
N ASN A 14 -7.35 -1.34 -15.77
CA ASN A 14 -7.48 0.07 -15.40
C ASN A 14 -7.31 0.26 -13.89
N THR A 15 -6.28 -0.37 -13.31
CA THR A 15 -6.04 -0.41 -11.86
C THR A 15 -4.64 0.10 -11.55
N TYR A 16 -4.54 1.00 -10.58
CA TYR A 16 -3.28 1.40 -9.97
C TYR A 16 -2.90 0.42 -8.87
N GLU A 17 -1.78 -0.25 -9.03
CA GLU A 17 -1.20 -1.13 -8.03
C GLU A 17 -0.19 -0.34 -7.19
N ILE A 18 -0.50 -0.21 -5.91
CA ILE A 18 0.37 0.37 -4.90
C ILE A 18 1.07 -0.77 -4.19
N PHE A 19 2.40 -0.79 -4.23
CA PHE A 19 3.17 -1.81 -3.55
C PHE A 19 3.84 -1.25 -2.31
N GLU A 20 3.52 -1.84 -1.17
CA GLU A 20 4.08 -1.52 0.13
C GLU A 20 5.08 -2.61 0.54
N LYS A 21 6.25 -2.18 1.02
CA LYS A 21 7.21 -3.05 1.69
C LYS A 21 7.25 -2.73 3.17
N ASP A 22 6.94 -3.71 4.00
CA ASP A 22 7.03 -3.61 5.45
C ASP A 22 8.23 -4.41 5.98
N ASN A 23 9.22 -3.67 6.48
CA ASN A 23 10.44 -4.23 7.05
C ASN A 23 10.41 -4.15 8.58
N PRO A 24 10.83 -5.19 9.32
CA PRO A 24 11.10 -5.04 10.75
C PRO A 24 12.33 -4.15 10.96
N ILE A 25 12.53 -3.73 12.21
CA ILE A 25 13.82 -3.17 12.64
C ILE A 25 14.73 -4.36 12.98
N TYR A 26 16.02 -4.29 12.69
CA TYR A 26 16.95 -5.36 13.07
C TYR A 26 17.83 -4.94 14.24
N GLU A 27 17.92 -5.79 15.25
CA GLU A 27 18.85 -5.64 16.37
C GLU A 27 19.66 -6.94 16.48
N ASN A 28 20.98 -6.86 16.26
CA ASN A 28 21.87 -8.03 16.21
C ASN A 28 21.37 -9.15 15.27
N ASP A 29 20.95 -8.78 14.05
CA ASP A 29 20.37 -9.68 13.03
C ASP A 29 19.04 -10.34 13.41
N ILE A 30 18.44 -9.96 14.55
CA ILE A 30 17.13 -10.44 14.97
C ILE A 30 16.07 -9.41 14.54
N PRO A 31 15.02 -9.82 13.80
CA PRO A 31 13.94 -8.93 13.43
C PRO A 31 13.09 -8.58 14.65
N MET A 32 13.02 -7.29 14.94
CA MET A 32 12.23 -6.67 16.00
C MET A 32 11.04 -5.95 15.37
N ARG A 33 9.84 -6.41 15.73
CA ARG A 33 8.58 -5.73 15.41
C ARG A 33 8.05 -5.09 16.68
N CYS A 34 7.53 -3.86 16.56
CA CYS A 34 6.81 -3.27 17.66
C CYS A 34 5.47 -4.01 17.83
N ASN A 35 5.08 -4.35 19.06
CA ASN A 35 3.75 -4.91 19.39
C ASN A 35 2.64 -3.84 19.37
N CYS A 36 2.91 -2.69 18.78
CA CYS A 36 1.92 -1.63 18.61
C CYS A 36 0.92 -2.08 17.54
N ILE A 37 -0.38 -1.93 17.81
CA ILE A 37 -1.41 -1.95 16.77
C ILE A 37 -1.27 -0.63 16.00
N CYS A 38 -0.22 -0.52 15.19
CA CYS A 38 0.01 0.65 14.36
C CYS A 38 -1.03 0.66 13.24
N ASN A 39 -1.86 1.69 13.19
CA ASN A 39 -2.44 2.08 11.91
C ASN A 39 -1.29 2.61 11.05
N TYR A 40 -1.05 1.95 9.93
CA TYR A 40 -0.02 2.37 8.99
C TYR A 40 -0.65 3.34 7.99
N ASP A 41 -0.39 4.62 8.21
CA ASP A 41 -0.73 5.66 7.24
C ASP A 41 0.40 5.73 6.20
N PHE A 42 0.08 5.46 4.94
CA PHE A 42 0.99 5.72 3.83
C PHE A 42 0.41 6.81 2.94
N LYS A 43 1.30 7.66 2.42
CA LYS A 43 0.98 8.64 1.41
C LYS A 43 1.68 8.25 0.12
N CYS A 44 0.96 8.28 -0.99
CA CYS A 44 1.54 8.19 -2.32
C CYS A 44 1.06 9.38 -3.14
N ASP A 45 1.95 9.92 -3.95
CA ASP A 45 1.58 10.93 -4.94
C ASP A 45 1.22 10.19 -6.22
N LEU A 46 -0.01 10.42 -6.69
CA LEU A 46 -0.49 9.90 -7.96
C LEU A 46 -0.11 10.90 -9.07
N PRO A 47 0.29 10.43 -10.27
CA PRO A 47 0.49 11.33 -11.40
C PRO A 47 -0.82 12.05 -11.75
N GLU A 48 -0.75 13.15 -12.48
CA GLU A 48 -1.95 13.85 -12.94
C GLU A 48 -2.79 12.93 -13.83
N MET A 49 -4.07 12.78 -13.50
CA MET A 49 -5.00 11.88 -14.20
C MET A 49 -6.17 12.67 -14.76
N SER A 50 -6.60 12.32 -15.96
CA SER A 50 -7.79 12.91 -16.59
C SER A 50 -9.10 12.26 -16.11
N GLN A 51 -9.02 11.26 -15.24
CA GLN A 51 -10.15 10.44 -14.79
C GLN A 51 -10.61 10.94 -13.42
N GLU A 52 -11.93 11.01 -13.22
CA GLU A 52 -12.52 11.42 -11.93
C GLU A 52 -12.47 10.29 -10.88
N GLU A 53 -12.35 9.04 -11.33
CA GLU A 53 -12.26 7.87 -10.45
C GLU A 53 -11.23 6.87 -10.98
N ILE A 54 -10.52 6.22 -10.06
CA ILE A 54 -9.55 5.18 -10.39
C ILE A 54 -9.73 3.94 -9.52
N LYS A 55 -9.48 2.77 -10.09
CA LYS A 55 -9.36 1.54 -9.30
C LYS A 55 -7.97 1.49 -8.71
N VAL A 56 -7.88 1.08 -7.45
CA VAL A 56 -6.63 0.95 -6.73
C VAL A 56 -6.56 -0.42 -6.07
N ARG A 57 -5.37 -1.02 -6.09
CA ARG A 57 -5.04 -2.27 -5.40
C ARG A 57 -3.80 -2.04 -4.55
N LEU A 58 -3.91 -2.28 -3.24
CA LEU A 58 -2.78 -2.29 -2.33
C LEU A 58 -2.23 -3.70 -2.19
N ILE A 59 -0.94 -3.86 -2.48
CA ILE A 59 -0.20 -5.10 -2.32
C ILE A 59 0.87 -4.88 -1.25
N ARG A 60 0.88 -5.68 -0.20
CA ARG A 60 1.88 -5.60 0.87
C ARG A 60 2.83 -6.78 0.82
N HIS A 61 4.11 -6.50 1.03
CA HIS A 61 5.16 -7.49 1.22
C HIS A 61 5.78 -7.32 2.60
N ILE A 62 5.60 -8.33 3.46
CA ILE A 62 6.18 -8.41 4.80
C ILE A 62 7.51 -9.16 4.68
N THR A 63 8.63 -8.47 4.85
CA THR A 63 9.93 -8.98 4.37
C THR A 63 10.61 -10.00 5.27
N ASP A 64 10.15 -10.13 6.52
CA ASP A 64 10.61 -11.09 7.50
C ASP A 64 9.67 -12.28 7.67
N GLN A 65 8.65 -12.37 6.81
CA GLN A 65 7.82 -13.55 6.64
C GLN A 65 8.17 -14.23 5.32
N THR A 66 7.97 -15.54 5.25
CA THR A 66 8.21 -16.32 4.03
C THR A 66 7.08 -16.20 3.00
N GLU A 67 6.06 -15.39 3.30
CA GLU A 67 4.87 -15.25 2.46
C GLU A 67 5.14 -14.39 1.23
N THR A 68 4.51 -14.76 0.13
CA THR A 68 4.52 -13.93 -1.07
C THR A 68 3.75 -12.63 -0.84
N PRO A 69 4.08 -11.52 -1.53
CA PRO A 69 3.31 -10.30 -1.47
C PRO A 69 1.81 -10.57 -1.70
N GLY A 70 0.97 -10.04 -0.81
CA GLY A 70 -0.47 -10.29 -0.78
C GLY A 70 -1.29 -9.03 -1.00
N VAL A 71 -2.44 -9.16 -1.67
CA VAL A 71 -3.40 -8.07 -1.83
C VAL A 71 -4.06 -7.80 -0.48
N GLN A 72 -3.84 -6.59 0.06
CA GLN A 72 -4.45 -6.16 1.32
C GLN A 72 -5.78 -5.46 1.08
N TRP A 73 -5.88 -4.71 -0.03
CA TRP A 73 -7.06 -3.93 -0.33
C TRP A 73 -7.26 -3.74 -1.82
N THR A 74 -8.51 -3.62 -2.23
CA THR A 74 -8.91 -3.17 -3.56
C THR A 74 -10.12 -2.28 -3.43
N GLY A 75 -10.10 -1.13 -4.09
CA GLY A 75 -11.21 -0.19 -4.06
C GLY A 75 -11.13 0.84 -5.17
N ILE A 76 -12.01 1.83 -5.09
CA ILE A 76 -12.08 2.94 -6.04
C ILE A 76 -11.79 4.22 -5.26
N LEU A 77 -10.86 5.03 -5.78
CA LEU A 77 -10.62 6.39 -5.26
C LEU A 77 -11.31 7.39 -6.17
N ASN A 78 -12.05 8.31 -5.57
CA ASN A 78 -12.60 9.46 -6.27
C ASN A 78 -11.57 10.62 -6.20
N LEU A 79 -11.14 11.08 -7.37
CA LEU A 79 -10.11 12.10 -7.54
C LEU A 79 -10.69 13.52 -7.67
N SER A 80 -12.02 13.68 -7.68
CA SER A 80 -12.67 15.00 -7.81
C SER A 80 -12.29 15.96 -6.68
N GLU A 81 -11.91 15.45 -5.52
CA GLU A 81 -11.48 16.26 -4.37
C GLU A 81 -9.96 16.50 -4.33
N ASN A 82 -9.16 15.97 -5.26
CA ASN A 82 -7.68 15.99 -5.30
C ASN A 82 -6.98 15.42 -4.05
N HIS A 83 -7.72 14.89 -3.09
CA HIS A 83 -7.23 14.19 -1.91
C HIS A 83 -8.34 13.28 -1.36
N GLY A 84 -7.95 12.24 -0.62
CA GLY A 84 -8.88 11.31 0.01
C GLY A 84 -8.18 10.52 1.12
N ASN A 85 -8.94 9.92 2.03
CA ASN A 85 -8.43 9.03 3.07
C ASN A 85 -9.30 7.78 3.11
N GLU A 86 -8.67 6.62 2.95
CA GLU A 86 -9.31 5.32 3.05
C GLU A 86 -8.73 4.55 4.24
N ASN A 87 -9.61 4.14 5.16
CA ASN A 87 -9.23 3.27 6.27
C ASN A 87 -9.29 1.81 5.82
N ILE A 88 -8.12 1.22 5.62
CA ILE A 88 -7.97 -0.18 5.24
C ILE A 88 -7.98 -1.03 6.50
N LYS A 89 -8.89 -2.00 6.58
CA LYS A 89 -8.87 -3.03 7.62
C LYS A 89 -8.07 -4.22 7.09
N ASP A 90 -7.04 -4.65 7.84
CA ASP A 90 -6.39 -5.92 7.58
C ASP A 90 -7.43 -7.05 7.76
N ASN A 91 -7.50 -7.97 6.80
CA ASN A 91 -8.38 -9.15 6.83
C ASN A 91 -7.81 -10.27 7.71
#